data_AF-A0A5S9QLS4-F1
#
_entry.id   AF-A0A5S9QLS4-F1
#
_cell.length_a   1.000
_cell.length_b   1.000
_cell.length_c   1.000
_cell.angle_alpha   90.00
_cell.angle_beta   90.00
_cell.angle_gamma   90.00
#
_symmetry.space_group_name_H-M   'P 1'
#
loop_
_entity.id
_entity.type
_entity.pdbx_description
1 polymer ?
#
loop_
_entity_poly.entity_id
_entity_poly.type
_entity_poly.pdbx_seq_one_letter_code
_entity_poly.pdbx_strand_id
1 'polypeptide(L)'
;MKKLINDPGDVVAEALHGMALAHPELRIDHTHRIIYRGDAPVPGKVALISGGGSGHEPLHGGFVGAGMLDAACAGEVFTSPVPDQMLEATKTVDGGAGVLHIVKNYTGDVMNFEMAAELAQAEGIDVESVIVDDDVAVQDSTYTAGRRGVGATVLVEKLAGAAADQGRSLAEVVGVARRVDESARSMGVALTSCTVPAVGHPTFDLPDNEMELGIGIHGEPGRQRLPMQPARAVAELLLEPILADLDFASDAAGGGVILFVNSMGATPPLELYVMYSEIAAILDKAGVSVVRSLVGPYITSLDMAGCSVTLLRTDDDLLGLWDHPVNTPALRKGC
;
A
#
# COMPACT_ATOMS: atom_id res chain seq x y z
N MET A 1 -27.12 3.54 5.86
CA MET A 1 -25.65 3.40 5.91
C MET A 1 -25.22 3.20 7.37
N LYS A 2 -24.35 2.24 7.67
CA LYS A 2 -23.80 2.01 9.02
C LYS A 2 -22.33 2.43 9.04
N LYS A 3 -22.05 3.69 9.40
CA LYS A 3 -20.69 4.22 9.53
C LYS A 3 -20.60 5.13 10.75
N LEU A 4 -19.44 5.14 11.39
CA LEU A 4 -19.13 6.03 12.51
C LEU A 4 -18.57 7.35 11.95
N ILE A 5 -19.46 8.19 11.41
CA ILE A 5 -19.12 9.46 10.79
C ILE A 5 -20.14 10.52 11.19
N ASN A 6 -19.76 11.79 11.16
CA ASN A 6 -20.69 12.91 11.26
C ASN A 6 -21.24 13.22 9.85
N ASP A 7 -20.64 14.18 9.15
CA ASP A 7 -20.98 14.52 7.77
C ASP A 7 -20.08 13.75 6.78
N PRO A 8 -20.63 13.08 5.73
CA PRO A 8 -19.84 12.43 4.70
C PRO A 8 -18.79 13.31 4.02
N GLY A 9 -19.01 14.63 3.92
CA GLY A 9 -18.07 15.58 3.32
C GLY A 9 -16.87 15.92 4.23
N ASP A 10 -17.01 15.73 5.54
CA ASP A 10 -15.97 16.10 6.52
C ASP A 10 -15.11 14.90 6.97
N VAL A 11 -15.43 13.68 6.52
CA VAL A 11 -14.82 12.42 7.01
C VAL A 11 -13.29 12.45 7.00
N VAL A 12 -12.68 12.92 5.90
CA VAL A 12 -11.20 12.96 5.79
C VAL A 12 -10.62 14.00 6.75
N ALA A 13 -11.24 15.18 6.85
CA ALA A 13 -10.78 16.24 7.73
C ALA A 13 -10.90 15.85 9.22
N GLU A 14 -12.01 15.21 9.60
CA GLU A 14 -12.24 14.68 10.94
C GLU A 14 -11.27 13.53 11.29
N ALA A 15 -11.02 12.62 10.35
CA ALA A 15 -10.05 11.54 10.52
C ALA A 15 -8.63 12.09 10.76
N LEU A 16 -8.21 13.10 9.98
CA LEU A 16 -6.92 13.78 10.17
C LEU A 16 -6.84 14.51 11.52
N HIS A 17 -7.95 15.10 11.99
CA HIS A 17 -8.02 15.67 13.34
C HIS A 17 -7.84 14.60 14.41
N GLY A 18 -8.51 13.45 14.28
CA GLY A 18 -8.33 12.31 15.17
C GLY A 18 -6.89 11.81 15.18
N MET A 19 -6.26 11.73 14.01
CA MET A 19 -4.86 11.30 13.88
C MET A 19 -3.90 12.28 14.59
N ALA A 20 -4.09 13.59 14.43
CA ALA A 20 -3.29 14.61 15.12
C ALA A 20 -3.37 14.47 16.65
N LEU A 21 -4.54 14.13 17.18
CA LEU A 21 -4.75 13.94 18.62
C LEU A 21 -4.16 12.62 19.14
N ALA A 22 -4.27 11.53 18.36
CA ALA A 22 -3.82 10.21 18.75
C ALA A 22 -2.29 10.03 18.63
N HIS A 23 -1.67 10.74 17.68
CA HIS A 23 -0.27 10.61 17.33
C HIS A 23 0.46 11.97 17.42
N PRO A 24 0.78 12.45 18.64
CA PRO A 24 1.46 13.73 18.83
C PRO A 24 2.88 13.76 18.23
N GLU A 25 3.45 12.61 17.87
CA GLU A 25 4.68 12.48 17.12
C GLU A 25 4.57 12.89 15.63
N LEU A 26 3.35 13.09 15.11
CA LEU A 26 3.10 13.53 13.75
C LEU A 26 2.74 15.02 13.70
N ARG A 27 2.99 15.64 12.54
CA ARG A 27 2.54 17.01 12.23
C ARG A 27 1.51 16.95 11.11
N ILE A 28 0.28 17.38 11.38
CA ILE A 28 -0.81 17.36 10.40
C ILE A 28 -1.04 18.76 9.84
N ASP A 29 -0.98 18.90 8.52
CA ASP A 29 -1.46 20.08 7.81
C ASP A 29 -2.91 19.87 7.42
N HIS A 30 -3.81 20.51 8.17
CA HIS A 30 -5.25 20.42 7.93
C HIS A 30 -5.70 21.20 6.69
N THR A 31 -4.90 22.18 6.22
CA THR A 31 -5.24 22.98 5.04
C THR A 31 -5.01 22.17 3.78
N HIS A 32 -3.83 21.55 3.67
CA HIS A 32 -3.47 20.75 2.51
C HIS A 32 -3.77 19.26 2.68
N ARG A 33 -4.21 18.81 3.86
CA ARG A 33 -4.48 17.39 4.18
C ARG A 33 -3.24 16.51 4.01
N ILE A 34 -2.15 16.94 4.62
CA ILE A 34 -0.85 16.24 4.55
C ILE A 34 -0.47 15.81 5.97
N ILE A 35 -0.04 14.56 6.07
CA ILE A 35 0.49 13.97 7.29
C ILE A 35 2.01 14.00 7.16
N TYR A 36 2.70 14.68 8.06
CA TYR A 36 4.16 14.74 8.11
C TYR A 36 4.71 13.99 9.31
N ARG A 37 5.89 13.42 9.13
CA ARG A 37 6.74 12.99 10.24
C ARG A 37 7.09 14.23 11.09
N GLY A 38 7.01 14.11 12.41
CA GLY A 38 7.12 15.28 13.31
C GLY A 38 8.46 16.02 13.25
N ASP A 39 9.54 15.33 12.89
CA ASP A 39 10.89 15.89 12.74
C ASP A 39 11.30 16.17 11.29
N ALA A 40 10.37 16.10 10.33
CA ALA A 40 10.63 16.44 8.93
C ALA A 40 10.79 17.97 8.73
N PRO A 41 11.70 18.43 7.83
CA PRO A 41 12.60 17.62 7.01
C PRO A 41 13.80 17.09 7.82
N VAL A 42 14.28 15.89 7.47
CA VAL A 42 15.49 15.32 8.09
C VAL A 42 16.71 15.58 7.21
N PRO A 43 17.68 16.40 7.66
CA PRO A 43 18.80 16.83 6.83
C PRO A 43 19.65 15.66 6.32
N GLY A 44 19.98 15.67 5.03
CA GLY A 44 20.87 14.70 4.40
C GLY A 44 20.27 13.31 4.18
N LYS A 45 18.98 13.11 4.48
CA LYS A 45 18.25 11.88 4.20
C LYS A 45 17.38 12.07 2.94
N VAL A 46 17.34 11.07 2.06
CA VAL A 46 16.34 11.01 0.99
C VAL A 46 14.96 11.04 1.63
N ALA A 47 14.11 11.98 1.24
CA ALA A 47 12.75 12.05 1.76
C ALA A 47 11.83 11.13 0.96
N LEU A 48 10.88 10.48 1.63
CA LEU A 48 9.88 9.64 0.97
C LEU A 48 8.50 10.23 1.14
N ILE A 49 7.78 10.40 0.03
CA ILE A 49 6.36 10.72 0.07
C ILE A 49 5.53 9.69 -0.70
N SER A 50 4.34 9.43 -0.21
CA SER A 50 3.28 8.76 -0.96
C SER A 50 1.94 9.46 -0.73
N GLY A 51 0.87 8.89 -1.26
CA GLY A 51 -0.44 9.50 -1.24
C GLY A 51 -1.44 8.76 -2.12
N GLY A 52 -2.67 9.24 -2.08
CA GLY A 52 -3.78 8.68 -2.83
C GLY A 52 -5.12 9.02 -2.19
N GLY A 53 -6.17 8.40 -2.70
CA GLY A 53 -7.49 8.49 -2.07
C GLY A 53 -7.47 7.99 -0.62
N SER A 54 -8.27 8.64 0.23
CA SER A 54 -8.55 8.14 1.58
C SER A 54 -9.43 6.89 1.52
N GLY A 55 -9.52 6.15 2.62
CA GLY A 55 -10.32 4.92 2.72
C GLY A 55 -9.53 3.62 2.60
N HIS A 56 -8.20 3.72 2.61
CA HIS A 56 -7.28 2.58 2.62
C HIS A 56 -6.49 2.47 3.92
N GLU A 57 -6.89 3.22 4.95
CA GLU A 57 -6.16 3.31 6.21
C GLU A 57 -5.86 1.91 6.78
N PRO A 58 -4.62 1.66 7.25
CA PRO A 58 -3.58 2.64 7.55
C PRO A 58 -2.76 3.18 6.36
N LEU A 59 -2.91 2.63 5.14
CA LEU A 59 -2.26 3.17 3.95
C LEU A 59 -2.82 4.56 3.62
N HIS A 60 -2.06 5.63 3.48
CA HIS A 60 -0.60 5.78 3.69
C HIS A 60 -0.24 6.42 5.02
N GLY A 61 -1.16 7.20 5.60
CA GLY A 61 -0.91 8.03 6.76
C GLY A 61 -0.34 7.29 7.97
N GLY A 62 -0.81 6.07 8.20
CA GLY A 62 -0.35 5.20 9.28
C GLY A 62 1.09 4.70 9.12
N PHE A 63 1.71 4.93 7.96
CA PHE A 63 3.11 4.58 7.66
C PHE A 63 4.05 5.80 7.63
N VAL A 64 3.57 6.98 8.04
CA VAL A 64 4.43 8.15 8.26
C VAL A 64 5.18 8.00 9.59
N GLY A 65 6.51 8.08 9.54
CA GLY A 65 7.38 7.89 10.70
C GLY A 65 8.78 7.39 10.35
N ALA A 66 9.63 7.24 11.36
CA ALA A 66 11.00 6.77 11.17
C ALA A 66 11.00 5.34 10.58
N GLY A 67 11.88 5.09 9.62
CA GLY A 67 12.00 3.82 8.90
C GLY A 67 11.01 3.61 7.75
N MET A 68 10.12 4.58 7.46
CA MET A 68 9.13 4.55 6.37
C MET A 68 8.97 5.94 5.72
N LEU A 69 7.74 6.47 5.61
CA LEU A 69 7.43 7.72 4.90
C LEU A 69 7.75 8.97 5.74
N ASP A 70 8.18 10.04 5.07
CA ASP A 70 8.30 11.38 5.64
C ASP A 70 7.01 12.18 5.54
N ALA A 71 6.21 11.94 4.49
CA ALA A 71 4.87 12.48 4.38
C ALA A 71 3.90 11.57 3.60
N ALA A 72 2.62 11.75 3.87
CA ALA A 72 1.52 11.16 3.12
C ALA A 72 0.47 12.22 2.74
N CYS A 73 0.10 12.27 1.47
CA CYS A 73 -0.93 13.16 0.95
C CYS A 73 -2.29 12.45 0.92
N ALA A 74 -3.24 12.89 1.76
CA ALA A 74 -4.59 12.36 1.79
C ALA A 74 -5.52 13.11 0.83
N GLY A 75 -5.98 12.42 -0.22
CA GLY A 75 -7.07 12.89 -1.09
C GLY A 75 -8.46 12.61 -0.49
N GLU A 76 -9.52 12.88 -1.26
CA GLU A 76 -10.87 12.45 -0.88
C GLU A 76 -10.97 10.92 -0.86
N VAL A 77 -12.06 10.38 -0.30
CA VAL A 77 -12.28 8.92 -0.32
C VAL A 77 -12.24 8.39 -1.75
N PHE A 78 -11.29 7.47 -2.01
CA PHE A 78 -11.00 6.87 -3.32
C PHE A 78 -10.67 7.86 -4.46
N THR A 79 -10.21 9.08 -4.13
CA THR A 79 -9.80 10.08 -5.13
C THR A 79 -8.41 10.59 -4.85
N SER A 80 -7.51 10.52 -5.83
CA SER A 80 -6.14 11.06 -5.74
C SER A 80 -6.10 12.48 -5.17
N PRO A 81 -5.10 12.82 -4.34
CA PRO A 81 -4.80 14.21 -4.01
C PRO A 81 -4.43 15.01 -5.26
N VAL A 82 -4.52 16.34 -5.17
CA VAL A 82 -4.18 17.26 -6.26
C VAL A 82 -2.67 17.55 -6.30
N PRO A 83 -2.08 17.90 -7.47
CA PRO A 83 -0.63 18.15 -7.62
C PRO A 83 -0.06 19.13 -6.59
N ASP A 84 -0.75 20.23 -6.33
CA ASP A 84 -0.31 21.26 -5.38
C ASP A 84 -0.09 20.70 -3.97
N GLN A 85 -0.91 19.73 -3.54
CA GLN A 85 -0.77 19.07 -2.24
C GLN A 85 0.53 18.25 -2.18
N MET A 86 0.87 17.53 -3.25
CA MET A 86 2.11 16.75 -3.33
C MET A 86 3.35 17.64 -3.49
N LEU A 87 3.23 18.76 -4.21
CA LEU A 87 4.28 19.76 -4.29
C LEU A 87 4.61 20.34 -2.91
N GLU A 88 3.59 20.76 -2.15
CA GLU A 88 3.78 21.28 -0.78
C GLU A 88 4.37 20.22 0.16
N ALA A 89 3.94 18.96 0.03
CA ALA A 89 4.56 17.85 0.76
C ALA A 89 6.04 17.71 0.43
N THR A 90 6.38 17.66 -0.87
CA THR A 90 7.74 17.52 -1.39
C THR A 90 8.66 18.62 -0.86
N LYS A 91 8.23 19.89 -0.96
CA LYS A 91 8.99 21.05 -0.47
C LYS A 91 9.20 21.02 1.03
N THR A 92 8.20 20.54 1.77
CA THR A 92 8.24 20.51 3.24
C THR A 92 9.16 19.41 3.76
N VAL A 93 9.29 18.28 3.06
CA VAL A 93 10.11 17.16 3.51
C VAL A 93 11.52 17.12 2.92
N ASP A 94 11.83 17.94 1.91
CA ASP A 94 13.15 17.97 1.29
C ASP A 94 14.25 18.30 2.30
N GLY A 95 15.07 17.28 2.61
CA GLY A 95 16.23 17.37 3.49
C GLY A 95 17.54 17.73 2.77
N GLY A 96 17.49 18.05 1.48
CA GLY A 96 18.64 18.35 0.64
C GLY A 96 19.35 17.14 0.05
N ALA A 97 18.72 15.96 0.07
CA ALA A 97 19.22 14.72 -0.54
C ALA A 97 18.27 14.13 -1.60
N GLY A 98 17.30 14.93 -2.06
CA GLY A 98 16.27 14.54 -3.02
C GLY A 98 15.06 13.85 -2.38
N VAL A 99 14.02 13.66 -3.17
CA VAL A 99 12.72 13.12 -2.74
C VAL A 99 12.30 11.97 -3.65
N LEU A 100 11.94 10.84 -3.06
CA LEU A 100 11.29 9.72 -3.75
C LEU A 100 9.76 9.84 -3.61
N HIS A 101 9.07 9.90 -4.75
CA HIS A 101 7.62 9.73 -4.84
C HIS A 101 7.29 8.24 -5.07
N ILE A 102 6.57 7.63 -4.13
CA ILE A 102 6.04 6.26 -4.27
C ILE A 102 4.58 6.38 -4.72
N VAL A 103 4.27 5.89 -5.91
CA VAL A 103 2.99 6.11 -6.58
C VAL A 103 2.30 4.78 -6.86
N LYS A 104 1.07 4.59 -6.41
CA LYS A 104 0.29 3.41 -6.80
C LYS A 104 -0.16 3.58 -8.25
N ASN A 105 -0.09 2.53 -9.06
CA ASN A 105 -0.51 2.62 -10.45
C ASN A 105 -2.04 2.72 -10.56
N TYR A 106 -2.53 3.95 -10.44
CA TYR A 106 -3.88 4.38 -10.75
C TYR A 106 -3.78 5.65 -11.57
N THR A 107 -4.55 5.79 -12.64
CA THR A 107 -4.43 6.88 -13.61
C THR A 107 -4.43 8.25 -12.94
N GLY A 108 -5.34 8.47 -11.98
CA GLY A 108 -5.38 9.72 -11.21
C GLY A 108 -4.14 9.96 -10.36
N ASP A 109 -3.67 8.94 -9.65
CA ASP A 109 -2.45 9.03 -8.82
C ASP A 109 -1.24 9.33 -9.71
N VAL A 110 -1.03 8.57 -10.79
CA VAL A 110 0.10 8.73 -11.72
C VAL A 110 0.14 10.14 -12.32
N MET A 111 -0.97 10.61 -12.91
CA MET A 111 -1.00 11.94 -13.53
C MET A 111 -0.73 13.07 -12.52
N ASN A 112 -1.27 12.97 -11.30
CA ASN A 112 -1.12 14.03 -10.32
C ASN A 112 0.27 14.04 -9.68
N PHE A 113 0.86 12.87 -9.41
CA PHE A 113 2.23 12.77 -8.91
C PHE A 113 3.26 13.17 -9.97
N GLU A 114 3.05 12.82 -11.25
CA GLU A 114 3.91 13.24 -12.36
C GLU A 114 3.95 14.77 -12.48
N MET A 115 2.78 15.42 -12.48
CA MET A 115 2.68 16.88 -12.47
C MET A 115 3.36 17.50 -11.24
N ALA A 116 3.18 16.92 -10.05
CA ALA A 116 3.83 17.43 -8.83
C ALA A 116 5.36 17.31 -8.88
N ALA A 117 5.88 16.20 -9.45
CA ALA A 117 7.31 16.00 -9.64
C ALA A 117 7.89 17.02 -10.63
N GLU A 118 7.22 17.28 -11.76
CA GLU A 118 7.63 18.29 -12.74
C GLU A 118 7.68 19.70 -12.10
N LEU A 119 6.68 20.05 -11.29
CA LEU A 119 6.63 21.33 -10.58
C LEU A 119 7.76 21.45 -9.55
N ALA A 120 8.03 20.40 -8.78
CA ALA A 120 9.10 20.38 -7.78
C ALA A 120 10.49 20.48 -8.43
N GLN A 121 10.70 19.78 -9.54
CA GLN A 121 11.94 19.86 -10.33
C GLN A 121 12.15 21.26 -10.90
N ALA A 122 11.08 21.95 -11.33
CA ALA A 122 11.14 23.35 -11.76
C ALA A 122 11.51 24.31 -10.61
N GLU A 123 11.21 23.95 -9.36
CA GLU A 123 11.67 24.67 -8.14
C GLU A 123 13.08 24.24 -7.68
N GLY A 124 13.73 23.31 -8.39
CA GLY A 124 15.11 22.88 -8.13
C GLY A 124 15.26 21.74 -7.13
N ILE A 125 14.16 21.03 -6.80
CA ILE A 125 14.19 19.83 -5.95
C ILE A 125 14.45 18.62 -6.83
N ASP A 126 15.42 17.79 -6.46
CA ASP A 126 15.67 16.51 -7.13
C ASP A 126 14.59 15.50 -6.73
N VAL A 127 13.79 15.07 -7.70
CA VAL A 127 12.63 14.19 -7.49
C VAL A 127 12.70 13.03 -8.46
N GLU A 128 12.57 11.82 -7.92
CA GLU A 128 12.39 10.58 -8.67
C GLU A 128 11.08 9.91 -8.27
N SER A 129 10.44 9.22 -9.21
CA SER A 129 9.17 8.53 -8.98
C SER A 129 9.31 7.02 -9.25
N VAL A 130 8.66 6.23 -8.40
CA VAL A 130 8.47 4.78 -8.61
C VAL A 130 6.98 4.49 -8.58
N ILE A 131 6.50 3.96 -9.70
CA ILE A 131 5.13 3.46 -9.85
C ILE A 131 5.12 2.01 -9.37
N VAL A 132 4.13 1.66 -8.54
CA VAL A 132 3.93 0.30 -8.03
C VAL A 132 2.76 -0.34 -8.77
N ASP A 133 2.97 -1.52 -9.37
CA ASP A 133 2.00 -2.19 -10.27
C ASP A 133 1.90 -3.71 -10.06
N ASP A 134 1.90 -4.13 -8.80
CA ASP A 134 2.03 -5.52 -8.37
C ASP A 134 0.78 -6.42 -8.55
N ASP A 135 -0.38 -5.87 -8.85
CA ASP A 135 -1.63 -6.63 -8.95
C ASP A 135 -1.73 -7.48 -10.24
N VAL A 136 -1.70 -8.81 -10.09
CA VAL A 136 -1.77 -9.77 -11.22
C VAL A 136 -3.20 -10.06 -11.68
N ALA A 137 -4.22 -9.45 -11.06
CA ALA A 137 -5.60 -9.70 -11.40
C ALA A 137 -5.96 -9.25 -12.82
N VAL A 138 -5.46 -8.09 -13.26
CA VAL A 138 -5.93 -7.42 -14.48
C VAL A 138 -4.79 -6.67 -15.18
N GLN A 139 -4.78 -6.66 -16.51
CA GLN A 139 -3.84 -5.89 -17.33
C GLN A 139 -4.33 -4.46 -17.64
N ASP A 140 -5.64 -4.18 -17.57
CA ASP A 140 -6.24 -2.84 -17.67
C ASP A 140 -7.53 -2.81 -16.84
N SER A 141 -7.79 -1.76 -16.06
CA SER A 141 -8.98 -1.64 -15.21
C SER A 141 -9.68 -0.29 -15.30
N THR A 142 -10.83 -0.12 -14.65
CA THR A 142 -11.66 1.09 -14.70
C THR A 142 -10.88 2.39 -14.45
N TYR A 143 -9.87 2.34 -13.58
CA TYR A 143 -9.08 3.50 -13.18
C TYR A 143 -7.58 3.36 -13.47
N THR A 144 -7.14 2.34 -14.23
CA THR A 144 -5.72 2.04 -14.43
C THR A 144 -5.45 1.53 -15.84
N ALA A 145 -4.42 2.06 -16.48
CA ALA A 145 -3.77 1.42 -17.64
C ALA A 145 -2.61 0.56 -17.13
N GLY A 146 -2.56 -0.72 -17.51
CA GLY A 146 -1.65 -1.67 -16.87
C GLY A 146 -2.21 -2.27 -15.57
N ARG A 147 -1.30 -2.83 -14.77
CA ARG A 147 -1.62 -3.45 -13.47
C ARG A 147 -1.84 -2.40 -12.39
N ARG A 148 -2.67 -2.70 -11.39
CA ARG A 148 -2.91 -1.81 -10.25
C ARG A 148 -1.79 -1.93 -9.23
N GLY A 149 -1.53 -0.85 -8.50
CA GLY A 149 -0.66 -0.85 -7.31
C GLY A 149 -1.42 -1.15 -6.03
N VAL A 150 -1.11 -2.25 -5.36
CA VAL A 150 -1.82 -2.71 -4.16
C VAL A 150 -0.85 -3.10 -3.04
N GLY A 151 -0.64 -4.39 -2.79
CA GLY A 151 0.03 -4.94 -1.60
C GLY A 151 1.50 -4.59 -1.51
N ALA A 152 2.19 -4.56 -2.64
CA ALA A 152 3.61 -4.24 -2.71
C ALA A 152 3.89 -2.80 -2.27
N THR A 153 2.92 -1.89 -2.34
CA THR A 153 3.12 -0.48 -1.94
C THR A 153 3.63 -0.36 -0.51
N VAL A 154 3.02 -1.07 0.46
CA VAL A 154 3.49 -1.07 1.86
C VAL A 154 4.92 -1.62 1.99
N LEU A 155 5.27 -2.61 1.16
CA LEU A 155 6.61 -3.18 1.15
C LEU A 155 7.63 -2.20 0.54
N VAL A 156 7.27 -1.50 -0.54
CA VAL A 156 8.10 -0.44 -1.14
C VAL A 156 8.35 0.65 -0.10
N GLU A 157 7.31 1.14 0.57
CA GLU A 157 7.44 2.15 1.63
C GLU A 157 8.35 1.70 2.77
N LYS A 158 8.21 0.45 3.22
CA LYS A 158 9.04 -0.09 4.29
C LYS A 158 10.51 -0.23 3.90
N LEU A 159 10.78 -0.83 2.75
CA LEU A 159 12.14 -1.17 2.36
C LEU A 159 12.88 0.05 1.81
N ALA A 160 12.21 0.92 1.04
CA ALA A 160 12.79 2.18 0.59
C ALA A 160 12.99 3.16 1.77
N GLY A 161 12.06 3.21 2.73
CA GLY A 161 12.22 4.04 3.93
C GLY A 161 13.39 3.60 4.80
N ALA A 162 13.56 2.29 4.98
CA ALA A 162 14.76 1.74 5.64
C ALA A 162 16.05 2.08 4.89
N ALA A 163 16.04 2.02 3.56
CA ALA A 163 17.19 2.37 2.74
C ALA A 163 17.57 3.86 2.88
N ALA A 164 16.57 4.74 2.90
CA ALA A 164 16.77 6.16 3.14
C ALA A 164 17.28 6.44 4.55
N ASP A 165 16.75 5.78 5.58
CA ASP A 165 17.23 5.90 6.96
C ASP A 165 18.68 5.42 7.13
N GLN A 166 19.15 4.48 6.31
CA GLN A 166 20.57 4.08 6.23
C GLN A 166 21.47 5.12 5.54
N GLY A 167 20.91 6.24 5.06
CA GLY A 167 21.64 7.30 4.36
C GLY A 167 22.03 6.94 2.93
N ARG A 168 21.34 5.98 2.30
CA ARG A 168 21.56 5.67 0.88
C ARG A 168 21.17 6.86 0.00
N SER A 169 21.83 7.00 -1.14
CA SER A 169 21.55 8.05 -2.12
C SER A 169 20.17 7.87 -2.76
N LEU A 170 19.60 8.95 -3.35
CA LEU A 170 18.31 8.89 -4.04
C LEU A 170 18.27 7.75 -5.08
N ALA A 171 19.32 7.60 -5.88
CA ALA A 171 19.41 6.54 -6.89
C ALA A 171 19.39 5.13 -6.29
N GLU A 172 20.03 4.91 -5.15
CA GLU A 172 20.02 3.62 -4.45
C GLU A 172 18.66 3.33 -3.81
N VAL A 173 18.00 4.34 -3.25
CA VAL A 173 16.64 4.22 -2.68
C VAL A 173 15.62 3.92 -3.78
N VAL A 174 15.69 4.62 -4.92
CA VAL A 174 14.91 4.30 -6.14
C VAL A 174 15.18 2.88 -6.61
N GLY A 175 16.45 2.45 -6.61
CA GLY A 175 16.84 1.10 -6.98
C GLY A 175 16.25 0.03 -6.04
N VAL A 176 16.13 0.30 -4.74
CA VAL A 176 15.41 -0.58 -3.81
C VAL A 176 13.93 -0.62 -4.14
N ALA A 177 13.29 0.54 -4.31
CA ALA A 177 11.86 0.62 -4.58
C ALA A 177 11.46 -0.13 -5.86
N ARG A 178 12.19 0.06 -6.97
CA ARG A 178 11.98 -0.67 -8.23
C ARG A 178 12.20 -2.18 -8.09
N ARG A 179 13.26 -2.61 -7.39
CA ARG A 179 13.51 -4.04 -7.14
C ARG A 179 12.36 -4.70 -6.37
N VAL A 180 11.78 -4.00 -5.39
CA VAL A 180 10.65 -4.51 -4.61
C VAL A 180 9.43 -4.67 -5.50
N ASP A 181 9.08 -3.66 -6.28
CA ASP A 181 7.95 -3.69 -7.22
C ASP A 181 8.09 -4.82 -8.26
N GLU A 182 9.25 -4.89 -8.93
CA GLU A 182 9.55 -5.93 -9.93
C GLU A 182 9.49 -7.36 -9.35
N SER A 183 9.76 -7.51 -8.05
CA SER A 183 9.84 -8.79 -7.33
C SER A 183 8.61 -9.13 -6.50
N ALA A 184 7.57 -8.29 -6.52
CA ALA A 184 6.35 -8.49 -5.75
C ALA A 184 5.13 -8.73 -6.65
N ARG A 185 4.25 -9.66 -6.25
CA ARG A 185 2.99 -9.92 -6.94
C ARG A 185 1.85 -10.07 -5.94
N SER A 186 0.70 -9.53 -6.29
CA SER A 186 -0.48 -9.50 -5.44
C SER A 186 -1.75 -9.94 -6.13
N MET A 187 -2.66 -10.53 -5.35
CA MET A 187 -4.01 -10.90 -5.79
C MET A 187 -5.00 -10.73 -4.64
N GLY A 188 -6.19 -10.18 -4.93
CA GLY A 188 -7.24 -9.93 -3.94
C GLY A 188 -8.53 -10.70 -4.19
N VAL A 189 -9.35 -10.86 -3.14
CA VAL A 189 -10.72 -11.35 -3.20
C VAL A 189 -11.62 -10.53 -2.28
N ALA A 190 -12.83 -10.22 -2.73
CA ALA A 190 -13.89 -9.62 -1.90
C ALA A 190 -15.00 -10.64 -1.62
N LEU A 191 -15.47 -10.62 -0.38
CA LEU A 191 -16.66 -11.32 0.10
C LEU A 191 -17.87 -10.39 0.22
N THR A 192 -17.63 -9.08 0.33
CA THR A 192 -18.65 -8.03 0.24
C THR A 192 -18.12 -6.85 -0.55
N SER A 193 -19.00 -6.01 -1.07
CA SER A 193 -18.59 -4.67 -1.55
C SER A 193 -18.34 -3.72 -0.37
N CYS A 194 -17.58 -2.64 -0.61
CA CYS A 194 -17.44 -1.52 0.29
C CYS A 194 -18.51 -0.45 0.03
N THR A 195 -18.80 0.38 1.02
CA THR A 195 -19.67 1.56 0.86
C THR A 195 -18.85 2.84 0.98
N VAL A 196 -18.84 3.69 -0.04
CA VAL A 196 -18.24 5.03 0.05
C VAL A 196 -19.20 5.97 0.81
N PRO A 197 -18.75 6.72 1.84
CA PRO A 197 -19.62 7.60 2.63
C PRO A 197 -20.45 8.58 1.79
N ALA A 198 -19.84 9.23 0.80
CA ALA A 198 -20.54 10.17 -0.08
C ALA A 198 -21.59 9.50 -0.99
N VAL A 199 -21.43 8.21 -1.29
CA VAL A 199 -22.32 7.45 -2.19
C VAL A 199 -23.51 6.84 -1.43
N GLY A 200 -23.30 6.38 -0.20
CA GLY A 200 -24.39 5.91 0.67
C GLY A 200 -24.88 4.49 0.45
N HIS A 201 -24.44 3.82 -0.61
CA HIS A 201 -24.72 2.41 -0.93
C HIS A 201 -23.44 1.69 -1.37
N PRO A 202 -23.44 0.35 -1.44
CA PRO A 202 -22.30 -0.43 -1.93
C PRO A 202 -21.84 0.03 -3.32
N THR A 203 -20.53 -0.06 -3.60
CA THR A 203 -19.94 0.36 -4.89
C THR A 203 -20.23 -0.62 -6.02
N PHE A 204 -20.49 -1.89 -5.68
CA PHE A 204 -20.96 -2.91 -6.61
C PHE A 204 -21.88 -3.90 -5.89
N ASP A 205 -22.72 -4.58 -6.67
CA ASP A 205 -23.62 -5.62 -6.16
C ASP A 205 -22.89 -6.96 -6.11
N LEU A 206 -22.82 -7.60 -4.94
CA LEU A 206 -22.25 -8.93 -4.73
C LEU A 206 -23.18 -9.75 -3.83
N PRO A 207 -23.83 -10.81 -4.35
CA PRO A 207 -24.75 -11.64 -3.57
C PRO A 207 -24.07 -12.36 -2.39
N ASP A 208 -24.82 -12.62 -1.33
CA ASP A 208 -24.33 -13.27 -0.08
C ASP A 208 -23.67 -14.65 -0.29
N ASN A 209 -23.95 -15.32 -1.40
CA ASN A 209 -23.42 -16.64 -1.75
C ASN A 209 -22.30 -16.59 -2.80
N GLU A 210 -21.79 -15.41 -3.13
CA GLU A 210 -20.74 -15.18 -4.12
C GLU A 210 -19.54 -14.44 -3.52
N MET A 211 -18.42 -14.54 -4.21
CA MET A 211 -17.18 -13.81 -3.96
C MET A 211 -16.65 -13.24 -5.28
N GLU A 212 -15.91 -12.15 -5.22
CA GLU A 212 -15.35 -11.46 -6.37
C GLU A 212 -13.82 -11.59 -6.34
N LEU A 213 -13.25 -12.30 -7.31
CA LEU A 213 -11.81 -12.55 -7.43
C LEU A 213 -11.14 -11.45 -8.25
N GLY A 214 -9.96 -11.01 -7.82
CA GLY A 214 -9.15 -10.00 -8.51
C GLY A 214 -9.67 -8.58 -8.32
N ILE A 215 -10.19 -8.28 -7.13
CA ILE A 215 -10.67 -6.93 -6.77
C ILE A 215 -9.51 -5.94 -6.65
N GLY A 216 -9.80 -4.66 -6.87
CA GLY A 216 -8.91 -3.56 -6.54
C GLY A 216 -9.24 -2.98 -5.16
N ILE A 217 -8.53 -1.93 -4.75
CA ILE A 217 -8.75 -1.29 -3.44
C ILE A 217 -9.82 -0.19 -3.47
N HIS A 218 -10.26 0.29 -4.63
CA HIS A 218 -11.28 1.37 -4.73
C HIS A 218 -12.70 0.84 -4.97
N GLY A 219 -12.94 -0.44 -4.64
CA GLY A 219 -14.23 -1.08 -4.85
C GLY A 219 -14.57 -1.27 -6.33
N GLU A 220 -13.56 -1.38 -7.20
CA GLU A 220 -13.74 -1.78 -8.58
C GLU A 220 -14.15 -3.26 -8.67
N PRO A 221 -15.00 -3.64 -9.64
CA PRO A 221 -15.30 -5.04 -9.88
C PRO A 221 -14.01 -5.81 -10.19
N GLY A 222 -13.99 -7.06 -9.75
CA GLY A 222 -12.87 -7.95 -9.98
C GLY A 222 -12.86 -8.51 -11.40
N ARG A 223 -11.97 -9.47 -11.62
CA ARG A 223 -11.88 -10.22 -12.87
C ARG A 223 -13.05 -11.19 -13.03
N GLN A 224 -13.50 -11.80 -11.93
CA GLN A 224 -14.43 -12.91 -11.99
C GLN A 224 -15.25 -13.06 -10.71
N ARG A 225 -16.56 -13.26 -10.87
CA ARG A 225 -17.47 -13.69 -9.79
C ARG A 225 -17.54 -15.20 -9.71
N LEU A 226 -17.53 -15.72 -8.48
CA LEU A 226 -17.58 -17.14 -8.18
C LEU A 226 -18.53 -17.40 -7.01
N PRO A 227 -19.20 -18.56 -6.94
CA PRO A 227 -19.86 -18.98 -5.71
C PRO A 227 -18.85 -19.06 -4.57
N MET A 228 -19.28 -18.71 -3.35
CA MET A 228 -18.44 -18.78 -2.16
C MET A 228 -17.77 -20.15 -2.01
N GLN A 229 -16.46 -20.16 -1.77
CA GLN A 229 -15.64 -21.36 -1.66
C GLN A 229 -15.05 -21.52 -0.24
N PRO A 230 -14.66 -22.74 0.16
CA PRO A 230 -13.82 -22.92 1.35
C PRO A 230 -12.47 -22.21 1.22
N ALA A 231 -11.91 -21.74 2.34
CA ALA A 231 -10.65 -20.99 2.39
C ALA A 231 -9.50 -21.61 1.59
N ARG A 232 -9.32 -22.93 1.66
CA ARG A 232 -8.29 -23.66 0.88
C ARG A 232 -8.38 -23.43 -0.63
N ALA A 233 -9.60 -23.42 -1.18
CA ALA A 233 -9.82 -23.22 -2.61
C ALA A 233 -9.66 -21.75 -2.99
N VAL A 234 -10.04 -20.83 -2.09
CA VAL A 234 -9.75 -19.40 -2.26
C VAL A 234 -8.24 -19.14 -2.27
N ALA A 235 -7.47 -19.79 -1.38
CA ALA A 235 -6.02 -19.68 -1.35
C ALA A 235 -5.36 -20.17 -2.64
N GLU A 236 -5.84 -21.29 -3.21
CA GLU A 236 -5.39 -21.77 -4.52
C GLU A 236 -5.67 -20.74 -5.63
N LEU A 237 -6.89 -20.20 -5.68
CA LEU A 237 -7.28 -19.19 -6.66
C LEU A 237 -6.47 -17.89 -6.56
N LEU A 238 -6.06 -17.49 -5.36
CA LEU A 238 -5.22 -16.31 -5.14
C LEU A 238 -3.76 -16.55 -5.54
N LEU A 239 -3.21 -17.72 -5.23
CA LEU A 239 -1.81 -18.04 -5.49
C LEU A 239 -1.52 -18.47 -6.93
N GLU A 240 -2.47 -19.11 -7.61
CA GLU A 240 -2.26 -19.57 -9.00
C GLU A 240 -1.75 -18.45 -9.93
N PRO A 241 -2.39 -17.27 -10.04
CA PRO A 241 -1.89 -16.21 -10.91
C PRO A 241 -0.57 -15.60 -10.40
N ILE A 242 -0.35 -15.54 -9.08
CA ILE A 242 0.89 -15.03 -8.49
C ILE A 242 2.08 -15.90 -8.89
N LEU A 243 1.96 -17.21 -8.69
CA LEU A 243 3.02 -18.19 -8.97
C LEU A 243 3.23 -18.42 -10.48
N ALA A 244 2.21 -18.15 -11.30
CA ALA A 244 2.34 -18.21 -12.75
C ALA A 244 3.08 -16.98 -13.34
N ASP A 245 3.03 -15.83 -12.66
CA ASP A 245 3.57 -14.57 -13.18
C ASP A 245 5.06 -14.37 -12.86
N LEU A 246 5.52 -14.86 -11.72
CA LEU A 246 6.91 -14.76 -11.29
C LEU A 246 7.37 -16.05 -10.60
N ASP A 247 8.61 -16.46 -10.87
CA ASP A 247 9.22 -17.59 -10.17
C ASP A 247 9.70 -17.17 -8.77
N PHE A 248 9.06 -17.76 -7.76
CA PHE A 248 9.33 -17.58 -6.34
C PHE A 248 10.08 -18.77 -5.71
N ALA A 249 10.43 -19.81 -6.49
CA ALA A 249 11.10 -20.99 -5.96
C ALA A 249 12.43 -20.63 -5.30
N SER A 250 12.73 -21.29 -4.17
CA SER A 250 13.88 -20.94 -3.32
C SER A 250 15.23 -21.05 -4.06
N ASP A 251 15.33 -21.98 -5.01
CA ASP A 251 16.53 -22.20 -5.82
C ASP A 251 16.77 -21.10 -6.88
N ALA A 252 15.77 -20.28 -7.19
CA ALA A 252 15.86 -19.21 -8.18
C ALA A 252 16.40 -17.89 -7.60
N ALA A 253 16.32 -17.65 -6.28
CA ALA A 253 16.66 -16.35 -5.69
C ALA A 253 17.40 -16.38 -4.33
N GLY A 254 17.56 -17.55 -3.69
CA GLY A 254 18.41 -17.69 -2.50
C GLY A 254 17.88 -17.11 -1.17
N GLY A 255 16.96 -16.13 -1.20
CA GLY A 255 16.47 -15.45 0.02
C GLY A 255 15.06 -15.83 0.51
N GLY A 256 14.27 -16.61 -0.24
CA GLY A 256 12.87 -16.91 0.09
C GLY A 256 11.93 -15.70 -0.14
N VAL A 257 10.73 -15.73 0.47
CA VAL A 257 9.70 -14.69 0.29
C VAL A 257 9.22 -14.05 1.60
N ILE A 258 8.83 -12.78 1.51
CA ILE A 258 7.93 -12.16 2.49
C ILE A 258 6.49 -12.48 2.06
N LEU A 259 5.74 -13.13 2.94
CA LEU A 259 4.30 -13.39 2.75
C LEU A 259 3.46 -12.36 3.48
N PHE A 260 2.73 -11.54 2.75
CA PHE A 260 1.82 -10.55 3.30
C PHE A 260 0.36 -10.93 3.01
N VAL A 261 -0.39 -11.23 4.07
CA VAL A 261 -1.83 -11.56 4.03
C VAL A 261 -2.60 -10.39 4.63
N ASN A 262 -3.27 -9.64 3.75
CA ASN A 262 -3.90 -8.38 4.09
C ASN A 262 -5.43 -8.52 4.23
N SER A 263 -6.02 -7.84 5.20
CA SER A 263 -7.49 -7.64 5.25
C SER A 263 -7.88 -6.43 4.42
N MET A 264 -8.98 -6.56 3.65
CA MET A 264 -9.58 -5.45 2.93
C MET A 264 -10.41 -4.52 3.83
N GLY A 265 -10.44 -4.76 5.15
CA GLY A 265 -11.11 -3.91 6.13
C GLY A 265 -11.92 -4.72 7.13
N ALA A 266 -13.00 -5.36 6.67
CA ALA A 266 -13.96 -6.03 7.54
C ALA A 266 -13.64 -7.52 7.83
N THR A 267 -12.56 -8.09 7.26
CA THR A 267 -12.14 -9.47 7.55
C THR A 267 -11.44 -9.55 8.91
N PRO A 268 -11.94 -10.38 9.85
CA PRO A 268 -11.32 -10.56 11.16
C PRO A 268 -9.91 -11.19 11.07
N PRO A 269 -9.00 -10.87 12.00
CA PRO A 269 -7.68 -11.52 12.07
C PRO A 269 -7.74 -13.05 12.16
N LEU A 270 -8.78 -13.60 12.81
CA LEU A 270 -9.01 -15.05 12.88
C LEU A 270 -9.05 -15.70 11.49
N GLU A 271 -9.79 -15.09 10.56
CA GLU A 271 -9.93 -15.58 9.19
C GLU A 271 -8.66 -15.39 8.38
N LEU A 272 -7.92 -14.29 8.61
CA LEU A 272 -6.63 -14.07 7.99
C LEU A 272 -5.61 -15.15 8.36
N TYR A 273 -5.59 -15.63 9.61
CA TYR A 273 -4.70 -16.73 9.99
C TYR A 273 -5.11 -18.08 9.40
N VAL A 274 -6.41 -18.29 9.14
CA VAL A 274 -6.87 -19.45 8.35
C VAL A 274 -6.32 -19.35 6.93
N MET A 275 -6.50 -18.20 6.27
CA MET A 275 -5.96 -17.97 4.93
C MET A 275 -4.44 -18.14 4.89
N TYR A 276 -3.71 -17.56 5.85
CA TYR A 276 -2.27 -17.72 5.97
C TYR A 276 -1.85 -19.19 6.04
N SER A 277 -2.55 -20.01 6.84
CA SER A 277 -2.26 -21.43 6.96
C SER A 277 -2.45 -22.18 5.64
N GLU A 278 -3.53 -21.89 4.90
CA GLU A 278 -3.79 -22.52 3.60
C GLU A 278 -2.75 -22.09 2.55
N ILE A 279 -2.42 -20.80 2.50
CA ILE A 279 -1.40 -20.23 1.61
C ILE A 279 -0.04 -20.85 1.89
N ALA A 280 0.39 -20.88 3.15
CA ALA A 280 1.69 -21.44 3.54
C ALA A 280 1.82 -22.92 3.13
N ALA A 281 0.75 -23.71 3.26
CA ALA A 281 0.75 -25.12 2.85
C ALA A 281 0.87 -25.30 1.32
N ILE A 282 0.36 -24.35 0.53
CA ILE A 282 0.51 -24.36 -0.94
C ILE A 282 1.94 -23.96 -1.31
N LEU A 283 2.47 -22.90 -0.69
CA LEU A 283 3.84 -22.43 -0.93
C LEU A 283 4.90 -23.49 -0.59
N ASP A 284 4.74 -24.21 0.52
CA ASP A 284 5.63 -25.32 0.90
C ASP A 284 5.68 -26.42 -0.17
N LYS A 285 4.52 -26.83 -0.68
CA LYS A 285 4.43 -27.80 -1.80
C LYS A 285 5.05 -27.29 -3.09
N ALA A 286 5.04 -25.97 -3.30
CA ALA A 286 5.65 -25.31 -4.44
C ALA A 286 7.17 -25.04 -4.27
N GLY A 287 7.77 -25.40 -3.13
CA GLY A 287 9.19 -25.15 -2.85
C GLY A 287 9.51 -23.68 -2.55
N VAL A 288 8.51 -22.89 -2.16
CA VAL A 288 8.64 -21.46 -1.83
C VAL A 288 8.77 -21.29 -0.32
N SER A 289 9.95 -20.88 0.14
CA SER A 289 10.22 -20.68 1.57
C SER A 289 9.75 -19.30 2.05
N VAL A 290 8.83 -19.26 3.01
CA VAL A 290 8.40 -18.01 3.67
C VAL A 290 9.39 -17.66 4.79
N VAL A 291 10.10 -16.55 4.64
CA VAL A 291 11.15 -16.12 5.59
C VAL A 291 10.70 -14.99 6.51
N ARG A 292 9.73 -14.19 6.09
CA ARG A 292 9.08 -13.13 6.89
C ARG A 292 7.61 -13.07 6.53
N SER A 293 6.82 -12.45 7.41
CA SER A 293 5.40 -12.31 7.16
C SER A 293 4.80 -11.04 7.73
N LEU A 294 3.69 -10.62 7.15
CA LEU A 294 2.83 -9.57 7.64
C LEU A 294 1.37 -10.05 7.53
N VAL A 295 0.58 -9.92 8.61
CA VAL A 295 -0.82 -10.36 8.63
C VAL A 295 -1.68 -9.32 9.33
N GLY A 296 -2.66 -8.74 8.64
CA GLY A 296 -3.54 -7.72 9.22
C GLY A 296 -4.13 -6.74 8.20
N PRO A 297 -4.89 -5.74 8.66
CA PRO A 297 -5.43 -4.67 7.81
C PRO A 297 -4.37 -3.59 7.58
N TYR A 298 -3.54 -3.75 6.56
CA TYR A 298 -2.50 -2.78 6.22
C TYR A 298 -2.86 -1.95 4.98
N ILE A 299 -3.74 -2.47 4.11
CA ILE A 299 -4.28 -1.79 2.94
C ILE A 299 -5.76 -2.13 2.83
N THR A 300 -6.62 -1.23 3.31
CA THR A 300 -8.05 -1.52 3.35
C THR A 300 -8.79 -0.99 2.13
N SER A 301 -10.06 -1.35 2.01
CA SER A 301 -11.05 -0.75 1.13
C SER A 301 -12.30 -0.51 1.99
N LEU A 302 -12.21 0.47 2.88
CA LEU A 302 -13.24 0.82 3.85
C LEU A 302 -13.75 -0.42 4.64
N ASP A 303 -15.01 -0.78 4.43
CA ASP A 303 -15.73 -1.87 5.09
C ASP A 303 -15.84 -3.13 4.24
N MET A 304 -14.98 -3.29 3.23
CA MET A 304 -14.91 -4.51 2.41
C MET A 304 -14.47 -5.71 3.27
N ALA A 305 -15.29 -6.76 3.30
CA ALA A 305 -14.85 -8.08 3.73
C ALA A 305 -14.16 -8.74 2.53
N GLY A 306 -13.01 -9.36 2.78
CA GLY A 306 -12.08 -9.85 1.77
C GLY A 306 -10.64 -9.87 2.25
N CYS A 307 -9.75 -10.47 1.47
CA CYS A 307 -8.32 -10.43 1.74
C CYS A 307 -7.52 -10.31 0.45
N SER A 308 -6.28 -9.87 0.57
CA SER A 308 -5.30 -9.96 -0.49
C SER A 308 -4.04 -10.65 -0.01
N VAL A 309 -3.31 -11.23 -0.96
CA VAL A 309 -2.05 -11.94 -0.73
C VAL A 309 -1.00 -11.28 -1.59
N THR A 310 0.14 -10.98 -0.99
CA THR A 310 1.32 -10.46 -1.67
C THR A 310 2.51 -11.34 -1.35
N LEU A 311 3.23 -11.76 -2.38
CA LEU A 311 4.55 -12.39 -2.25
C LEU A 311 5.60 -11.42 -2.74
N LEU A 312 6.61 -11.13 -1.92
CA LEU A 312 7.82 -10.44 -2.32
C LEU A 312 8.99 -11.40 -2.26
N ARG A 313 9.64 -11.63 -3.40
CA ARG A 313 10.91 -12.37 -3.46
C ARG A 313 12.01 -11.53 -2.83
N THR A 314 12.85 -12.17 -2.02
CA THR A 314 13.87 -11.47 -1.24
C THR A 314 15.28 -11.94 -1.54
N ASP A 315 16.23 -11.07 -1.23
CA ASP A 315 17.66 -11.33 -1.08
C ASP A 315 18.11 -10.84 0.32
N ASP A 316 19.39 -11.03 0.66
CA ASP A 316 19.94 -10.63 1.97
C ASP A 316 19.82 -9.11 2.22
N ASP A 317 19.89 -8.27 1.19
CA ASP A 317 19.76 -6.81 1.31
C ASP A 317 18.32 -6.43 1.67
N LEU A 318 17.33 -6.95 0.93
CA LEU A 318 15.92 -6.71 1.20
C LEU A 318 15.48 -7.24 2.57
N LEU A 319 16.03 -8.38 3.01
CA LEU A 319 15.78 -8.90 4.36
C LEU A 319 16.38 -7.99 5.44
N GLY A 320 17.60 -7.48 5.22
CA GLY A 320 18.21 -6.49 6.11
C GLY A 320 17.37 -5.20 6.22
N LEU A 321 16.82 -4.72 5.11
CA LEU A 321 15.93 -3.55 5.08
C LEU A 321 14.57 -3.81 5.75
N TRP A 322 14.02 -5.02 5.62
CA TRP A 322 12.81 -5.42 6.35
C TRP A 322 13.01 -5.46 7.86
N ASP A 323 14.18 -5.93 8.31
CA ASP A 323 14.53 -6.03 9.72
C ASP A 323 15.04 -4.71 10.33
N HIS A 324 15.35 -3.70 9.50
CA HIS A 324 15.65 -2.35 9.96
C HIS A 324 14.48 -1.77 10.79
N PRO A 325 14.76 -1.10 11.92
CA PRO A 325 13.74 -0.50 12.77
C PRO A 325 12.74 0.38 12.01
N VAL A 326 11.51 0.39 12.50
CA VAL A 326 10.42 1.23 12.01
C VAL A 326 9.54 1.65 13.17
N ASN A 327 9.16 2.93 13.20
CA ASN A 327 8.27 3.50 14.20
C ASN A 327 7.25 4.41 13.54
N THR A 328 6.12 3.84 13.14
CA THR A 328 4.95 4.53 12.59
C THR A 328 3.70 4.19 13.41
N PRO A 329 2.56 4.87 13.21
CA PRO A 329 1.30 4.49 13.83
C PRO A 329 0.89 3.03 13.60
N ALA A 330 1.12 2.50 12.39
CA ALA A 330 0.60 1.20 11.97
C ALA A 330 1.66 0.09 11.89
N LEU A 331 2.95 0.42 11.91
CA LEU A 331 4.04 -0.55 11.91
C LEU A 331 5.14 -0.13 12.89
N ARG A 332 5.31 -0.90 13.98
CA ARG A 332 6.35 -0.69 14.98
C ARG A 332 7.15 -1.96 15.19
N LYS A 333 8.45 -1.91 14.92
CA LYS A 333 9.37 -3.04 15.06
C LYS A 333 10.78 -2.51 15.33
N GLY A 334 11.47 -3.12 16.30
CA GLY A 334 12.87 -2.82 16.59
C GLY A 334 13.12 -1.44 17.24
N CYS A 335 12.11 -0.85 17.86
CA CYS A 335 12.15 0.43 18.57
C CYS A 335 11.91 0.28 20.09
#